data_AF-A0A536DVM7-F1
#
_entry.id   AF-A0A536DVM7-F1
#
_cell.length_a   1.000
_cell.length_b   1.000
_cell.length_c   1.000
_cell.angle_alpha   90.00
_cell.angle_beta   90.00
_cell.angle_gamma   90.00
#
_symmetry.space_group_name_H-M   'P 1'
#
loop_
_entity.id
_entity.type
_entity.pdbx_description
1 polymer ?
#
loop_
_entity_poly.entity_id
_entity_poly.type
_entity_poly.pdbx_seq_one_letter_code
_entity_poly.pdbx_strand_id
1 'polypeptide(L)'
;MHMTPDKPDPEYVLGASASEHERLERQADAFDPLTERIFRQAGIQPGMKVLDVGCGAGDVSLLVQRLVGRDGSVLGVDRQAASLETAQSRATRMRIKNISFLES
;
A
#
# COMPACT_ATOMS: atom_id res chain seq x y z
N MET A 1 -26.80 14.57 28.58
CA MET A 1 -26.14 14.24 27.29
C MET A 1 -24.65 14.44 27.50
N HIS A 2 -23.91 13.34 27.66
CA HIS A 2 -22.47 13.38 27.92
C HIS A 2 -21.77 13.07 26.59
N MET A 3 -21.22 14.08 25.94
CA MET A 3 -20.33 13.88 24.79
C MET A 3 -18.95 13.55 25.35
N THR A 4 -18.50 12.31 25.19
CA THR A 4 -17.10 11.96 25.41
C THR A 4 -16.27 12.60 24.29
N PRO A 5 -15.18 13.32 24.61
CA PRO A 5 -14.27 13.80 23.60
C PRO A 5 -13.61 12.61 22.90
N ASP A 6 -13.53 12.71 21.58
CA ASP A 6 -12.87 11.75 20.72
C ASP A 6 -11.43 11.55 21.19
N LYS A 7 -11.07 10.29 21.46
CA LYS A 7 -9.76 9.95 22.01
C LYS A 7 -8.79 10.03 20.83
N PRO A 8 -7.72 10.83 20.87
CA PRO A 8 -6.75 10.85 19.78
C PRO A 8 -6.21 9.43 19.61
N ASP A 9 -6.31 8.91 18.38
CA ASP A 9 -5.69 7.66 18.00
C ASP A 9 -4.21 7.73 18.37
N PRO A 10 -3.65 6.68 19.01
CA PRO A 10 -2.27 6.69 19.45
C PRO A 10 -1.39 6.80 18.21
N GLU A 11 -0.93 8.03 17.98
CA GLU A 11 0.19 8.46 17.16
C GLU A 11 0.87 7.29 16.43
N TYR A 12 0.44 7.05 15.19
CA TYR A 12 1.14 6.11 14.31
C TYR A 12 2.59 6.59 14.22
N VAL A 13 3.52 5.81 14.77
CA VAL A 13 4.93 6.20 14.96
C VAL A 13 5.64 6.56 13.64
N LEU A 14 5.07 6.17 12.50
CA LEU A 14 5.57 6.48 11.16
C LEU A 14 4.86 7.66 10.49
N GLY A 15 3.95 8.33 11.20
CA GLY A 15 3.20 9.49 10.73
C GLY A 15 2.04 9.14 9.79
N ALA A 16 0.94 9.88 9.92
CA ALA A 16 -0.25 9.78 9.07
C ALA A 16 -0.56 11.12 8.35
N SER A 17 0.38 12.07 8.38
CA SER A 17 0.24 13.35 7.68
C SER A 17 0.68 13.22 6.22
N ALA A 18 0.08 14.03 5.35
CA ALA A 18 0.42 14.04 3.91
C ALA A 18 1.92 14.27 3.63
N SER A 19 2.61 15.03 4.49
CA SER A 19 4.07 15.23 4.39
C SER A 19 4.88 13.99 4.78
N GLU A 20 4.39 13.19 5.73
CA GLU A 20 5.00 11.91 6.11
C GLU A 20 4.76 10.86 5.02
N HIS A 21 3.57 10.82 4.41
CA HIS A 21 3.33 10.00 3.21
C HIS A 21 4.29 10.37 2.07
N GLU A 22 4.50 11.66 1.78
CA GLU A 22 5.44 12.09 0.73
C GLU A 22 6.90 11.74 1.06
N ARG A 23 7.29 11.79 2.34
CA ARG A 23 8.61 11.31 2.80
C ARG A 23 8.75 9.80 2.58
N LEU A 24 7.73 9.03 2.94
CA LEU A 24 7.73 7.57 2.79
C LEU A 24 7.72 7.15 1.33
N GLU A 25 6.98 7.83 0.46
CA GLU A 25 6.99 7.61 -0.99
C GLU A 25 8.40 7.79 -1.58
N ARG A 26 9.09 8.88 -1.23
CA ARG A 26 10.48 9.11 -1.66
C ARG A 26 11.44 8.04 -1.14
N GLN A 27 11.20 7.51 0.05
CA GLN A 27 12.00 6.40 0.59
C GLN A 27 11.70 5.10 -0.14
N ALA A 28 10.43 4.79 -0.42
CA ALA A 28 10.03 3.61 -1.17
C ALA A 28 10.69 3.58 -2.55
N ASP A 29 10.63 4.68 -3.31
CA ASP A 29 11.29 4.79 -4.62
C ASP A 29 12.80 4.49 -4.56
N ALA A 30 13.48 4.89 -3.49
CA ALA A 30 14.91 4.60 -3.30
C ALA A 30 15.20 3.14 -2.96
N PHE A 31 14.26 2.43 -2.32
CA PHE A 31 14.40 1.03 -1.91
C PHE A 31 13.75 0.02 -2.88
N ASP A 32 12.95 0.48 -3.84
CA ASP A 32 12.23 -0.34 -4.82
C ASP A 32 13.08 -1.46 -5.45
N PRO A 33 14.34 -1.21 -5.92
CA PRO A 33 15.16 -2.27 -6.49
C PRO A 33 15.54 -3.39 -5.50
N LEU A 34 15.77 -3.03 -4.23
CA LEU A 34 16.08 -4.00 -3.18
C LEU A 34 14.82 -4.79 -2.81
N THR A 35 13.71 -4.10 -2.62
CA THR A 35 12.40 -4.68 -2.32
C THR A 35 11.98 -5.66 -3.41
N GLU A 36 12.14 -5.30 -4.68
CA GLU A 36 11.87 -6.17 -5.82
C GLU A 36 12.69 -7.45 -5.78
N ARG A 37 14.00 -7.33 -5.51
CA ARG A 37 14.90 -8.48 -5.41
C ARG A 37 14.47 -9.43 -4.29
N ILE A 38 14.07 -8.90 -3.13
CA ILE A 38 13.59 -9.71 -2.01
C ILE A 38 12.34 -10.49 -2.41
N PHE A 39 11.35 -9.84 -3.04
CA PHE A 39 10.12 -10.52 -3.46
C PHE A 39 10.36 -11.60 -4.53
N ARG A 40 11.26 -11.35 -5.48
CA ARG A 40 11.66 -12.37 -6.47
C ARG A 40 12.33 -13.57 -5.78
N GLN A 41 13.21 -13.31 -4.81
CA GLN A 41 13.86 -14.38 -4.04
C GLN A 41 12.87 -15.14 -3.14
N ALA A 42 11.84 -14.46 -2.63
CA ALA A 42 10.73 -15.07 -1.90
C ALA A 42 9.78 -15.90 -2.79
N GLY A 43 10.00 -15.90 -4.11
CA GLY A 43 9.25 -16.73 -5.05
C GLY A 43 7.98 -16.08 -5.61
N ILE A 44 7.83 -14.76 -5.51
CA ILE A 44 6.76 -14.06 -6.23
C ILE A 44 6.95 -14.26 -7.74
N GLN A 45 5.89 -14.75 -8.39
CA GLN A 45 5.89 -15.09 -9.81
C GLN A 45 4.69 -14.48 -10.54
N PRO A 46 4.78 -14.33 -11.87
CA PRO A 46 3.64 -13.97 -12.70
C PRO A 46 2.43 -14.88 -12.47
N GLY A 47 1.23 -14.31 -12.44
CA GLY A 47 -0.02 -15.05 -12.23
C GLY A 47 -0.41 -15.28 -10.77
N MET A 48 0.46 -14.96 -9.81
CA MET A 48 0.14 -15.13 -8.39
C MET A 48 -0.93 -14.14 -7.90
N LYS A 49 -1.69 -14.58 -6.89
CA LYS A 49 -2.61 -13.73 -6.13
C LYS A 49 -1.99 -13.42 -4.78
N VAL A 50 -1.82 -12.13 -4.46
CA VAL A 50 -1.10 -11.68 -3.27
C VAL A 50 -2.02 -10.85 -2.39
N LEU A 51 -1.94 -11.07 -1.08
CA LEU A 51 -2.54 -10.24 -0.05
C LEU A 51 -1.43 -9.41 0.61
N ASP A 52 -1.61 -8.09 0.65
CA ASP A 52 -0.71 -7.15 1.30
C ASP A 52 -1.40 -6.54 2.52
N VAL A 53 -0.89 -6.80 3.73
CA VAL A 53 -1.54 -6.45 5.00
C VAL A 53 -0.86 -5.26 5.64
N GLY A 54 -1.62 -4.18 5.87
CA GLY A 54 -1.06 -2.89 6.25
C GLY A 54 -0.44 -2.17 5.05
N CYS A 55 -1.15 -2.19 3.92
CA CYS A 55 -0.63 -1.74 2.63
C CYS A 55 -0.39 -0.23 2.52
N GLY A 56 -0.92 0.58 3.45
CA GLY A 56 -0.73 2.02 3.46
C GLY A 56 -1.13 2.69 2.13
N ALA A 57 -0.25 3.55 1.61
CA ALA A 57 -0.45 4.23 0.32
C ALA A 57 -0.14 3.35 -0.91
N GLY A 58 0.14 2.06 -0.71
CA GLY A 58 0.21 1.06 -1.77
C GLY A 58 1.57 0.93 -2.47
N ASP A 59 2.66 1.50 -1.95
CA ASP A 59 4.00 1.40 -2.56
C ASP A 59 4.40 -0.05 -2.87
N VAL A 60 4.34 -0.93 -1.86
CA VAL A 60 4.64 -2.35 -2.01
C VAL A 60 3.59 -3.06 -2.85
N SER A 61 2.30 -2.76 -2.66
CA SER A 61 1.23 -3.38 -3.43
C SER A 61 1.39 -3.13 -4.93
N LEU A 62 1.76 -1.90 -5.32
CA LEU A 62 1.99 -1.51 -6.71
C LEU A 62 3.25 -2.18 -7.28
N LEU A 63 4.33 -2.26 -6.48
CA LEU A 63 5.53 -3.00 -6.86
C LEU A 63 5.22 -4.48 -7.11
N VAL A 64 4.54 -5.13 -6.18
CA VAL A 64 4.17 -6.55 -6.29
C VAL A 64 3.22 -6.77 -7.46
N GLN A 65 2.31 -5.83 -7.74
CA GLN A 65 1.44 -5.91 -8.92
C GLN A 65 2.27 -6.01 -10.21
N ARG A 66 3.33 -5.20 -10.34
CA ARG A 66 4.24 -5.26 -11.50
C ARG A 66 4.91 -6.64 -11.63
N LEU A 67 5.21 -7.29 -10.51
CA LEU A 67 5.84 -8.61 -10.47
C LEU A 67 4.88 -9.75 -10.86
N VAL A 68 3.67 -9.75 -10.32
CA VAL A 68 2.65 -10.78 -10.64
C VAL A 68 2.03 -10.58 -12.02
N GLY A 69 2.16 -9.38 -12.58
CA GLY A 69 1.76 -9.06 -13.95
C GLY A 69 0.25 -9.10 -14.16
N ARG A 70 -0.16 -9.05 -15.44
CA ARG A 70 -1.58 -8.93 -15.82
C ARG A 70 -2.44 -10.13 -15.41
N ASP A 71 -1.84 -11.31 -15.31
CA ASP A 71 -2.55 -12.56 -15.03
C ASP A 71 -2.60 -12.84 -13.52
N GLY A 72 -1.89 -12.04 -12.71
CA GLY A 72 -1.96 -12.04 -11.25
C GLY A 72 -2.86 -10.94 -10.70
N SER A 73 -2.96 -10.90 -9.37
CA SER A 73 -3.73 -9.85 -8.68
C SER A 73 -3.19 -9.53 -7.29
N VAL A 74 -3.36 -8.30 -6.84
CA VAL A 74 -3.01 -7.87 -5.48
C VAL A 74 -4.23 -7.31 -4.76
N LEU A 75 -4.49 -7.77 -3.54
CA LEU A 75 -5.43 -7.15 -2.62
C LEU A 75 -4.64 -6.49 -1.49
N GLY A 76 -4.68 -5.17 -1.42
CA GLY A 76 -4.15 -4.42 -0.28
C GLY A 76 -5.22 -4.23 0.78
N VAL A 77 -4.88 -4.45 2.05
CA VAL A 77 -5.75 -4.12 3.19
C VAL A 77 -5.06 -3.15 4.12
N ASP A 78 -5.79 -2.14 4.60
CA ASP A 78 -5.33 -1.22 5.65
C ASP A 78 -6.53 -0.72 6.45
N ARG A 79 -6.29 -0.26 7.67
CA ARG A 79 -7.34 0.30 8.54
C ARG A 79 -7.60 1.79 8.27
N GLN A 80 -6.69 2.47 7.57
CA GLN A 80 -6.75 3.90 7.33
C GLN A 80 -7.34 4.20 5.95
N ALA A 81 -8.62 4.55 5.89
CA ALA A 81 -9.32 4.90 4.65
C ALA A 81 -8.54 5.93 3.78
N ALA A 82 -7.97 6.98 4.39
CA ALA A 82 -7.19 8.00 3.68
C ALA A 82 -5.95 7.44 2.94
N SER A 83 -5.31 6.41 3.51
CA SER A 83 -4.18 5.74 2.86
C SER A 83 -4.66 4.92 1.66
N LEU A 84 -5.79 4.22 1.81
CA LEU A 84 -6.40 3.45 0.72
C LEU A 84 -6.88 4.35 -0.43
N GLU A 85 -7.43 5.53 -0.15
CA GLU A 85 -7.77 6.52 -1.17
C GLU A 85 -6.54 6.94 -1.99
N THR A 86 -5.43 7.19 -1.31
CA THR A 86 -4.15 7.51 -1.95
C THR A 86 -3.67 6.34 -2.82
N ALA A 87 -3.69 5.11 -2.29
CA ALA A 87 -3.30 3.91 -3.02
C ALA A 87 -4.16 3.67 -4.28
N GLN A 88 -5.48 3.85 -4.16
CA GLN A 88 -6.43 3.73 -5.26
C GLN A 88 -6.20 4.81 -6.33
N SER A 89 -5.94 6.05 -5.92
CA SER A 89 -5.60 7.16 -6.80
C SER A 89 -4.31 6.88 -7.59
N ARG A 90 -3.26 6.38 -6.90
CA ARG A 90 -1.99 5.98 -7.52
C ARG A 90 -2.17 4.85 -8.53
N ALA A 91 -2.89 3.79 -8.18
CA ALA A 91 -3.19 2.67 -9.09
C ALA A 91 -3.93 3.16 -10.36
N THR A 92 -4.92 4.04 -10.17
CA THR A 92 -5.70 4.65 -11.27
C THR A 92 -4.80 5.48 -12.19
N ARG A 93 -3.95 6.35 -11.63
CA ARG A 93 -2.99 7.18 -12.39
C ARG A 93 -2.01 6.34 -13.20
N MET A 94 -1.56 5.22 -12.63
CA MET A 94 -0.65 4.27 -13.30
C MET A 94 -1.37 3.34 -14.30
N ARG A 95 -2.71 3.42 -14.38
CA ARG A 95 -3.57 2.55 -15.21
C ARG A 95 -3.35 1.07 -14.96
N ILE A 96 -3.00 0.73 -13.71
CA ILE A 96 -2.82 -0.65 -13.29
C ILE A 96 -4.21 -1.28 -13.14
N LYS A 97 -4.36 -2.46 -13.75
CA LYS A 97 -5.55 -3.32 -13.60
C LYS A 97 -5.19 -4.47 -12.65
N ASN A 98 -6.20 -5.08 -12.04
CA ASN A 98 -6.05 -6.26 -11.17
C ASN A 98 -5.33 -5.97 -9.84
N ILE A 99 -5.54 -4.77 -9.30
CA ILE A 99 -5.24 -4.41 -7.91
C ILE A 99 -6.49 -3.80 -7.27
N SER A 100 -6.74 -4.10 -6.01
CA SER A 100 -7.85 -3.56 -5.23
C SER A 100 -7.45 -3.30 -3.79
N PHE A 101 -8.14 -2.37 -3.15
CA PHE A 101 -7.88 -1.96 -1.78
C PHE A 101 -9.15 -2.10 -0.93
N LEU A 102 -9.00 -2.62 0.30
CA LEU A 102 -10.10 -2.89 1.22
C LEU A 102 -9.77 -2.39 2.62
N GLU A 103 -10.73 -1.69 3.23
CA GLU A 103 -10.66 -1.27 4.63
C GLU A 103 -11.02 -2.43 5.58
N SER A 104 -10.26 -2.60 6.67
CA SER A 104 -10.46 -3.67 7.66
C SER A 104 -10.14 -3.27 9.09
#